data_AF-A0A2R6MCM1-F1
#
_entry.id   AF-A0A2R6MCM1-F1
#
_cell.length_a   1.000
_cell.length_b   1.000
_cell.length_c   1.000
_cell.angle_alpha   90.00
_cell.angle_beta   90.00
_cell.angle_gamma   90.00
#
_symmetry.space_group_name_H-M   'P 1'
#
loop_
_entity.id
_entity.type
_entity.pdbx_description
1 polymer ?
#
loop_
_entity_poly.entity_id
_entity_poly.type
_entity_poly.pdbx_seq_one_letter_code
_entity_poly.pdbx_strand_id
1 'polypeptide(L)' 'MSSEQDHLKETNTEERFSFKKEESSAVRSGKGLTEEVVRLISEDKDEPDWMLERRLRALEHWQ' A
#
# COMPACT_ATOMS: atom_id res chain seq x y z
N MET A 1 -1.72 9.27 48.47
CA MET A 1 -2.37 9.08 47.16
C MET A 1 -1.50 9.65 46.03
N SER A 2 -0.25 9.20 45.87
CA SER A 2 0.65 9.76 44.83
C SER A 2 1.77 8.82 44.37
N SER A 3 1.80 7.57 44.83
CA SER A 3 2.90 6.63 44.54
C SER A 3 2.59 5.61 43.45
N GLU A 4 1.32 5.47 43.04
CA GLU A 4 0.91 4.46 42.06
C GLU A 4 0.92 4.97 40.60
N GLN A 5 1.20 6.26 40.35
CA GLN A 5 1.11 6.86 39.01
C GLN A 5 2.43 6.92 38.25
N ASP A 6 3.57 6.62 38.88
CA ASP A 6 4.88 6.70 38.22
C ASP A 6 5.31 5.43 37.48
N HIS A 7 4.65 4.29 37.70
CA HIS A 7 5.04 3.01 37.06
C HIS A 7 4.55 2.84 35.61
N LEU A 8 3.68 3.74 35.12
CA LEU A 8 3.03 3.59 33.81
C LEU A 8 3.75 4.32 32.65
N LYS A 9 4.89 4.98 32.92
CA LYS A 9 5.63 5.78 31.95
C LYS A 9 6.65 4.99 31.11
N GLU A 10 6.91 3.73 31.45
CA GLU A 10 7.96 2.91 30.81
C GLU A 10 7.45 1.97 29.71
N THR A 11 6.19 2.11 29.26
CA THR A 11 5.76 1.35 28.07
C THR A 11 6.14 2.13 26.82
N ASN A 12 7.39 1.97 26.38
CA ASN A 12 7.86 2.49 25.09
C ASN A 12 7.14 1.76 23.94
N THR A 13 5.90 2.18 23.72
CA THR A 13 4.97 1.53 22.79
C THR A 13 5.34 1.87 21.35
N GLU A 14 5.97 3.02 21.13
CA GLU A 14 6.45 3.47 19.82
C GLU A 14 7.58 2.59 19.27
N GLU A 15 8.58 2.22 20.11
CA GLU A 15 9.66 1.31 19.70
C GLU A 15 9.13 -0.08 19.33
N ARG A 16 8.07 -0.56 20.01
CA ARG A 16 7.45 -1.87 19.72
C ARG A 16 6.79 -1.94 18.34
N PHE A 17 6.45 -0.80 17.73
CA PHE A 17 5.84 -0.73 16.40
C PHE A 17 6.75 -0.07 15.34
N SER A 18 8.03 0.11 15.65
CA SER A 18 9.03 0.74 14.76
C SER A 18 9.54 -0.16 13.62
N PHE A 19 8.91 -1.32 13.34
CA PHE A 19 9.31 -2.21 12.24
C PHE A 19 8.86 -1.68 10.87
N LYS A 20 9.23 -0.44 10.53
CA LYS A 20 8.87 0.12 9.22
C LYS A 20 9.88 -0.35 8.18
N LYS A 21 9.44 -1.20 7.25
CA LYS A 21 10.22 -1.52 6.06
C LYS A 21 10.21 -0.30 5.15
N GLU A 22 11.37 0.11 4.67
CA GLU A 22 11.45 1.18 3.68
C GLU A 22 10.72 0.75 2.40
N GLU A 23 9.86 1.63 1.90
CA GLU A 23 9.07 1.38 0.71
C GLU A 23 9.90 1.71 -0.54
N SER A 24 10.42 0.67 -1.20
CA SER A 24 11.09 0.79 -2.50
C SER A 24 10.12 0.42 -3.63
N SER A 25 9.20 1.32 -3.98
CA SER A 25 8.34 1.19 -5.16
C SER A 25 9.02 1.77 -6.39
N ALA A 26 9.17 0.99 -7.47
CA ALA A 26 9.75 1.44 -8.74
C ALA A 26 8.84 2.44 -9.47
N VAL A 27 7.52 2.27 -9.31
CA VAL A 27 6.50 3.12 -9.90
C VAL A 27 5.45 3.40 -8.82
N ARG A 28 5.13 4.68 -8.61
CA ARG A 28 4.02 5.10 -7.75
C ARG A 28 2.87 5.55 -8.62
N SER A 29 1.78 4.80 -8.61
CA SER A 29 0.51 5.25 -9.18
C SER A 29 -0.10 6.36 -8.32
N GLY A 30 -0.92 7.21 -8.94
CA GLY A 30 -1.72 8.21 -8.22
C GLY A 30 -2.72 7.57 -7.25
N LYS A 31 -3.50 8.41 -6.55
CA LYS A 31 -4.58 7.89 -5.68
C LYS A 31 -5.69 7.26 -6.54
N GLY A 32 -5.97 5.99 -6.29
CA GLY A 32 -7.08 5.26 -6.91
C GLY A 32 -6.66 4.35 -8.07
N LEU A 33 -7.48 3.35 -8.35
CA LEU A 33 -7.30 2.44 -9.47
C LEU A 33 -8.05 3.00 -10.69
N THR A 34 -7.31 3.58 -11.64
CA THR A 34 -7.83 4.08 -12.91
C THR A 34 -7.34 3.23 -14.06
N GLU A 35 -7.97 3.38 -15.23
CA GLU A 35 -7.54 2.69 -16.45
C GLU A 35 -6.07 3.00 -16.80
N GLU A 36 -5.64 4.25 -16.62
CA GLU A 36 -4.26 4.68 -16.86
C GLU A 36 -3.27 3.93 -15.94
N VAL A 37 -3.62 3.76 -14.67
CA VAL A 37 -2.81 2.98 -13.71
C VAL A 37 -2.74 1.51 -14.11
N VAL A 38 -3.84 0.93 -14.60
CA VAL A 38 -3.87 -0.46 -15.06
C VAL A 38 -2.99 -0.66 -16.30
N ARG A 39 -3.01 0.28 -17.25
CA ARG A 39 -2.14 0.27 -18.45
C ARG A 39 -0.67 0.39 -18.07
N LEU A 40 -0.33 1.36 -17.21
CA LEU A 40 1.02 1.55 -16.69
C LEU A 40 1.58 0.28 -16.01
N ILE A 41 0.76 -0.39 -15.18
CA ILE A 41 1.13 -1.65 -14.53
C ILE A 41 1.37 -2.78 -15.55
N SER A 42 0.55 -2.83 -16.59
CA SER A 42 0.67 -3.86 -17.63
C SER A 42 1.94 -3.68 -18.47
N GLU A 43 2.28 -2.43 -18.80
CA GLU A 43 3.51 -2.07 -19.52
C GLU A 43 4.76 -2.35 -18.67
N ASP A 44 4.76 -1.96 -17.39
CA ASP A 44 5.86 -2.22 -16.46
C ASP A 44 6.15 -3.72 -16.28
N LYS A 45 5.10 -4.54 -16.36
CA LYS A 45 5.17 -5.99 -16.20
C LYS A 45 5.37 -6.77 -17.51
N ASP A 46 5.46 -6.08 -18.64
CA ASP A 46 5.58 -6.68 -19.98
C ASP A 46 4.52 -7.79 -20.21
N GLU A 47 3.27 -7.50 -19.84
CA GLU A 47 2.17 -8.46 -19.93
C GLU A 47 1.56 -8.50 -21.34
N PRO A 48 1.12 -9.67 -21.82
CA PRO A 48 0.44 -9.80 -23.10
C PRO A 48 -0.94 -9.11 -23.11
N ASP A 49 -1.38 -8.65 -24.30
CA ASP A 49 -2.59 -7.84 -24.49
C ASP A 49 -3.86 -8.43 -23.85
N TRP A 50 -4.04 -9.75 -23.93
CA TRP A 50 -5.21 -10.42 -23.34
C TRP A 50 -5.28 -10.25 -21.81
N MET A 51 -4.14 -10.06 -21.14
CA MET A 51 -4.09 -9.81 -19.70
C MET A 51 -4.48 -8.38 -19.38
N LEU A 52 -4.02 -7.40 -20.18
CA LEU A 52 -4.44 -6.01 -20.07
C LEU A 52 -5.96 -5.90 -20.22
N GLU A 53 -6.53 -6.46 -21.29
CA GLU A 53 -7.98 -6.46 -21.52
C GLU A 53 -8.77 -7.10 -20.38
N ARG A 54 -8.24 -8.17 -19.78
CA ARG A 54 -8.87 -8.82 -18.62
C ARG A 54 -8.86 -7.91 -17.39
N ARG A 55 -7.76 -7.19 -17.14
CA ARG A 55 -7.67 -6.23 -16.03
C ARG A 55 -8.61 -5.04 -16.24
N LEU A 56 -8.71 -4.54 -17.48
CA LEU A 56 -9.62 -3.44 -17.82
C LEU A 56 -11.09 -3.85 -17.64
N ARG A 57 -11.48 -5.04 -18.12
CA ARG A 57 -12.84 -5.57 -17.87
C ARG A 57 -13.15 -5.75 -16.38
N ALA A 58 -12.16 -6.18 -15.59
CA ALA A 58 -12.33 -6.27 -14.15
C ALA A 58 -12.54 -4.87 -13.55
N LEU A 59 -11.75 -3.88 -13.95
CA LEU A 59 -11.92 -2.51 -13.47
C LEU A 59 -13.33 -1.98 -13.78
N GLU A 60 -13.82 -2.16 -15.00
CA GLU A 60 -15.16 -1.75 -15.41
C GLU A 60 -16.27 -2.45 -14.59
N HIS A 61 -16.08 -3.72 -14.23
CA HIS A 61 -17.06 -4.45 -13.42
C HIS A 61 -17.18 -3.94 -11.97
N TRP A 62 -16.10 -3.38 -11.41
CA TRP A 62 -16.02 -2.96 -10.01
C TRP A 62 -16.07 -1.43 -9.81
N GLN A 63 -16.24 -0.65 -10.89
CA GLN A 63 -16.51 0.79 -10.83
C GLN A 63 -18.00 1.07 -10.59
#